data_AF-A0A6P7TYA1-F1
#
_entry.id   AF-A0A6P7TYA1-F1
#
_cell.length_a   1.000
_cell.length_b   1.000
_cell.length_c   1.000
_cell.angle_alpha   90.00
_cell.angle_beta   90.00
_cell.angle_gamma   90.00
#
_symmetry.space_group_name_H-M   'P 1'
#
loop_
_entity.id
_entity.type
_entity.pdbx_description
1 polymer ?
#
loop_
_entity_poly.entity_id
_entity_poly.type
_entity_poly.pdbx_seq_one_letter_code
_entity_poly.pdbx_strand_id
1 'polypeptide(L)'
;MNTQPIMYRPHESLKISNSSIPKRKRRNLFTPAQNAELETRFRSQKYLSAPEREQLAKSINLTTTQVKIWFQNHRYKYKKYIKEKEKNAPDEPNKEESLLLDVESNKYFQEDQKVCLERMEKGDYSLDVKPFKNWNNI
;
A
#
# COMPACT_ATOMS: atom_id res chain seq x y z
N MET A 1 -36.77 14.45 -34.15
CA MET A 1 -35.52 15.23 -34.33
C MET A 1 -35.74 16.60 -33.75
N ASN A 2 -35.05 16.95 -32.66
CA ASN A 2 -34.68 18.31 -32.23
C ASN A 2 -34.22 18.25 -30.77
N THR A 3 -32.96 17.90 -30.58
CA THR A 3 -32.26 18.10 -29.31
C THR A 3 -31.78 19.54 -29.30
N GLN A 4 -32.35 20.37 -28.43
CA GLN A 4 -31.90 21.75 -28.20
C GLN A 4 -30.42 21.74 -27.76
N PRO A 5 -29.57 22.64 -28.28
CA PRO A 5 -28.16 22.68 -27.89
C PRO A 5 -28.04 23.12 -26.44
N ILE A 6 -27.26 22.35 -25.68
CA ILE A 6 -26.92 22.65 -24.28
C ILE A 6 -26.07 23.92 -24.31
N MET A 7 -26.68 25.07 -24.05
CA MET A 7 -25.95 26.32 -23.85
C MET A 7 -25.02 26.10 -22.65
N TYR A 8 -23.72 26.08 -22.91
CA TYR A 8 -22.69 26.05 -21.87
C TYR A 8 -22.92 27.26 -20.96
N ARG A 9 -23.50 27.00 -19.78
CA ARG A 9 -23.52 27.96 -18.69
C ARG A 9 -22.06 28.21 -18.30
N PRO A 10 -21.52 29.43 -18.49
CA PRO A 10 -20.16 29.73 -18.06
C PRO A 10 -20.09 29.47 -16.56
N HIS A 11 -19.26 28.52 -16.15
CA HIS A 11 -18.95 28.30 -14.74
C HIS A 11 -18.21 29.55 -14.27
N GLU A 12 -18.89 30.41 -13.50
CA GLU A 12 -18.24 31.49 -12.76
C GLU A 12 -17.05 30.87 -12.02
N SER A 13 -15.87 31.35 -12.36
CA SER A 13 -14.64 30.94 -11.71
C SER A 13 -14.71 31.42 -10.27
N LEU A 14 -15.17 30.54 -9.38
CA LEU A 14 -15.05 30.74 -7.95
C LEU A 14 -13.56 30.98 -7.67
N LYS A 15 -13.24 32.24 -7.37
CA LYS A 15 -11.95 32.65 -6.87
C LYS A 15 -11.74 31.89 -5.57
N ILE A 16 -11.00 30.77 -5.64
CA ILE A 16 -10.51 30.07 -4.46
C ILE A 16 -9.64 31.07 -3.71
N SER A 17 -10.18 31.59 -2.63
CA SER A 17 -9.44 32.39 -1.67
C SER A 17 -8.23 31.58 -1.21
N ASN A 18 -7.05 32.18 -1.34
CA ASN A 18 -5.80 31.61 -0.86
C ASN A 18 -5.80 31.57 0.68
N SER A 19 -6.42 30.55 1.26
CA SER A 19 -6.14 30.16 2.64
C SER A 19 -6.26 28.65 2.80
N SER A 20 -5.10 28.02 3.08
CA SER A 20 -4.96 26.67 3.63
C SER A 20 -5.13 25.44 2.71
N ILE A 21 -4.52 25.42 1.52
CA ILE A 21 -4.12 24.11 0.95
C ILE A 21 -2.99 23.58 1.84
N PRO A 22 -3.16 22.46 2.58
CA PRO A 22 -2.08 21.91 3.38
C PRO A 22 -0.93 21.56 2.45
N LYS A 23 0.23 22.19 2.64
CA LYS A 23 1.45 21.89 1.88
C LYS A 23 1.69 20.38 1.99
N ARG A 24 1.59 19.65 0.87
CA ARG A 24 1.82 18.21 0.82
C ARG A 24 3.19 17.93 1.46
N LYS A 25 3.23 17.04 2.45
CA LYS A 25 4.49 16.62 3.08
C LYS A 25 5.43 16.13 1.99
N ARG A 26 6.68 16.61 2.00
CA ARG A 26 7.71 16.13 1.08
C ARG A 26 7.78 14.61 1.17
N ARG A 27 7.76 13.95 0.03
CA ARG A 27 7.86 12.50 -0.07
C ARG A 27 9.28 12.10 0.32
N ASN A 28 9.42 11.40 1.44
CA ASN A 28 10.70 10.81 1.82
C ASN A 28 10.92 9.56 0.97
N LEU A 29 12.02 9.53 0.22
CA LEU A 29 12.44 8.37 -0.56
C LEU A 29 13.32 7.47 0.30
N PHE A 30 13.22 6.16 0.08
CA PHE A 30 14.12 5.19 0.70
C PHE A 30 15.49 5.22 0.01
N THR A 31 16.55 5.01 0.78
CA THR A 31 17.91 4.91 0.25
C THR A 31 18.06 3.64 -0.61
N PRO A 32 19.06 3.58 -1.50
CA PRO A 32 19.32 2.37 -2.28
C PRO A 32 19.56 1.12 -1.41
N ALA A 33 20.29 1.28 -0.29
CA ALA A 33 20.53 0.20 0.66
C ALA A 33 19.23 -0.29 1.32
N GLN A 34 18.34 0.62 1.73
CA GLN A 34 17.03 0.26 2.28
C GLN A 34 16.19 -0.52 1.25
N ASN A 35 16.17 -0.07 0.00
CA ASN A 35 15.44 -0.77 -1.08
C ASN A 35 16.03 -2.16 -1.36
N ALA A 36 17.35 -2.31 -1.36
CA ALA A 36 18.01 -3.58 -1.59
C ALA A 36 17.66 -4.62 -0.52
N GLU A 37 17.63 -4.22 0.75
CA GLU A 37 17.26 -5.12 1.85
C GLU A 37 15.78 -5.50 1.79
N LEU A 38 14.89 -4.54 1.50
CA LEU A 38 13.46 -4.79 1.30
C LEU A 38 13.22 -5.78 0.15
N GLU A 39 13.93 -5.61 -0.96
CA GLU A 39 13.85 -6.50 -2.12
C GLU A 39 14.36 -7.90 -1.79
N THR A 40 15.49 -7.99 -1.11
CA THR A 40 16.09 -9.26 -0.69
C THR A 40 15.14 -10.05 0.20
N ARG A 41 14.55 -9.38 1.20
CA ARG A 41 13.52 -9.98 2.05
C ARG A 41 12.27 -10.39 1.28
N PHE A 42 11.82 -9.56 0.32
CA PHE A 42 10.65 -9.87 -0.50
C PHE A 42 10.86 -11.12 -1.38
N ARG A 43 12.06 -11.30 -1.93
CA ARG A 43 12.41 -12.49 -2.71
C ARG A 43 12.25 -13.76 -1.89
N SER A 44 12.73 -13.77 -0.65
CA SER A 44 12.55 -14.89 0.27
C SER A 44 11.11 -15.07 0.74
N GLN A 45 10.41 -13.98 1.04
CA GLN A 45 9.12 -14.02 1.72
C GLN A 45 8.23 -12.86 1.27
N LYS A 46 7.11 -13.18 0.63
CA LYS A 46 6.23 -12.18 0.00
C LYS A 46 5.36 -11.43 1.01
N TYR A 47 5.20 -11.98 2.22
CA TYR A 47 4.35 -11.45 3.29
C TYR A 47 5.05 -11.55 4.64
N LEU A 48 5.09 -10.46 5.40
CA LEU A 48 5.69 -10.42 6.73
C LEU A 48 4.64 -10.37 7.83
N SER A 49 4.83 -11.18 8.86
CA SER A 49 4.09 -11.13 10.11
C SER A 49 4.45 -9.86 10.89
N ALA A 50 3.67 -9.52 11.91
CA ALA A 50 3.94 -8.38 12.77
C ALA A 50 5.37 -8.37 13.38
N PRO A 51 5.86 -9.46 14.01
CA PRO A 51 7.20 -9.46 14.61
C PRO A 51 8.33 -9.37 13.56
N GLU A 52 8.19 -10.06 12.42
CA GLU A 52 9.19 -9.99 11.34
C GLU A 52 9.29 -8.57 10.76
N ARG A 53 8.14 -7.89 10.64
CA ARG A 53 8.07 -6.50 10.19
C ARG A 53 8.74 -5.55 11.17
N GLU A 54 8.56 -5.76 12.47
CA GLU A 54 9.24 -4.99 13.51
C GLU A 54 10.76 -5.18 13.48
N GLN A 55 11.22 -6.42 13.29
CA GLN A 55 12.65 -6.72 13.18
C GLN A 55 13.26 -6.07 11.94
N LEU A 56 12.61 -6.20 10.77
CA LEU A 56 13.09 -5.60 9.54
C LEU A 56 13.09 -4.06 9.64
N ALA A 57 12.03 -3.47 10.16
CA ALA A 57 11.94 -2.02 10.33
C ALA A 57 13.09 -1.47 11.20
N LYS A 58 13.43 -2.17 12.29
CA LYS A 58 14.57 -1.83 13.15
C LYS A 58 15.90 -1.94 12.41
N SER A 59 16.11 -2.98 11.60
CA SER A 59 17.40 -3.21 10.92
C SER A 59 17.72 -2.19 9.82
N ILE A 60 16.69 -1.65 9.14
CA ILE A 60 16.86 -0.68 8.03
C ILE A 60 16.46 0.75 8.40
N ASN A 61 16.23 1.02 9.69
CA ASN A 61 15.82 2.32 10.23
C ASN A 61 14.57 2.90 9.55
N LEU A 62 13.54 2.07 9.36
CA LEU A 62 12.22 2.47 8.89
C LEU A 62 11.16 2.22 9.97
N THR A 63 9.95 2.75 9.79
CA THR A 63 8.82 2.40 10.64
C THR A 63 8.13 1.13 10.16
N THR A 64 7.49 0.40 11.08
CA THR A 64 6.68 -0.79 10.75
C THR A 64 5.63 -0.48 9.69
N THR A 65 5.02 0.71 9.72
CA THR A 65 4.07 1.18 8.70
C THR A 65 4.73 1.38 7.34
N GLN A 66 5.93 1.95 7.28
CA GLN A 66 6.65 2.13 6.01
C GLN A 66 6.97 0.79 5.36
N VAL A 67 7.44 -0.19 6.15
CA VAL A 67 7.67 -1.56 5.68
C VAL A 67 6.36 -2.20 5.22
N LYS A 68 5.27 -2.08 5.99
CA LYS A 68 3.93 -2.57 5.60
C LYS A 68 3.49 -2.03 4.24
N ILE A 69 3.57 -0.71 4.05
CA ILE A 69 3.16 -0.04 2.81
C ILE A 69 4.06 -0.47 1.65
N TRP A 70 5.37 -0.57 1.87
CA TRP A 70 6.29 -1.02 0.83
C TRP A 70 5.95 -2.44 0.37
N PHE A 71 5.74 -3.38 1.30
CA PHE A 71 5.36 -4.76 0.97
C PHE A 71 4.00 -4.83 0.27
N GLN A 72 3.03 -4.00 0.66
CA GLN A 72 1.74 -3.92 -0.05
C GLN A 72 1.91 -3.42 -1.49
N ASN A 73 2.65 -2.33 -1.69
CA ASN A 73 2.93 -1.77 -3.01
C ASN A 73 3.73 -2.74 -3.89
N HIS A 74 4.70 -3.41 -3.30
CA HIS A 74 5.54 -4.37 -4.00
C HIS A 74 4.72 -5.59 -4.45
N ARG A 75 3.88 -6.17 -3.59
CA ARG A 75 2.94 -7.24 -3.96
C ARG A 75 1.99 -6.84 -5.08
N TYR A 76 1.45 -5.61 -5.04
CA TYR A 76 0.58 -5.12 -6.10
C TYR A 76 1.31 -5.07 -7.45
N LYS A 77 2.54 -4.53 -7.48
CA LYS A 77 3.38 -4.52 -8.69
C LYS A 77 3.70 -5.92 -9.18
N TYR A 78 4.06 -6.82 -8.27
CA TYR A 78 4.39 -8.21 -8.59
C TYR A 78 3.21 -8.95 -9.21
N LYS A 79 2.02 -8.86 -8.59
CA LYS A 79 0.80 -9.45 -9.14
C LYS A 79 0.43 -8.87 -10.50
N LYS A 80 0.61 -7.56 -10.69
CA LYS A 80 0.38 -6.91 -11.99
C LYS A 80 1.34 -7.43 -13.06
N TYR A 81 2.62 -7.59 -12.73
CA TYR A 81 3.64 -8.16 -13.62
C TYR A 81 3.29 -9.59 -14.04
N ILE A 82 2.85 -10.45 -13.11
CA ILE A 82 2.41 -11.82 -13.42
C ILE A 82 1.24 -11.80 -14.41
N LYS A 83 0.20 -11.01 -14.15
CA LYS A 83 -0.97 -10.90 -15.04
C LYS A 83 -0.63 -10.36 -16.43
N GLU A 84 0.36 -9.46 -16.53
CA GLU A 84 0.83 -8.96 -17.82
C GLU A 84 1.63 -10.02 -18.58
N LYS A 85 2.42 -10.85 -17.88
CA LYS A 85 3.11 -12.00 -18.47
C LYS A 85 2.14 -13.04 -19.03
N GLU A 86 1.09 -13.39 -18.27
CA GLU A 86 0.05 -14.34 -18.70
C GLU A 86 -0.63 -13.93 -20.01
N LYS A 87 -0.74 -12.63 -20.29
CA LYS A 87 -1.33 -12.12 -21.55
C LYS A 87 -0.39 -12.21 -22.75
N ASN A 88 0.91 -12.18 -22.52
CA ASN A 88 1.92 -12.14 -23.58
C ASN A 88 2.52 -13.53 -23.89
N ALA A 89 2.33 -14.52 -23.00
CA ALA A 89 2.77 -15.90 -23.20
C ALA A 89 1.74 -16.88 -22.61
N PRO A 90 0.79 -17.40 -23.41
CA PRO A 90 -0.32 -18.22 -22.91
C PRO A 90 0.08 -19.64 -22.45
N ASP A 91 1.29 -20.11 -22.76
CA ASP A 91 1.73 -21.50 -22.52
C ASP A 91 2.46 -21.73 -21.18
N GLU A 92 2.63 -20.70 -20.34
CA GLU A 92 3.31 -20.80 -19.03
C GLU A 92 2.28 -20.70 -17.87
N PRO A 93 2.07 -21.76 -17.06
CA PRO A 93 1.00 -21.79 -16.07
C PRO A 93 1.39 -21.06 -14.78
N ASN A 94 1.47 -19.72 -14.81
CA ASN A 94 1.77 -18.92 -13.61
C ASN A 94 0.55 -18.60 -12.72
N LYS A 95 -0.58 -19.30 -12.96
CA LYS A 95 -1.84 -19.12 -12.20
C LYS A 95 -1.70 -19.52 -10.74
N GLU A 96 -0.90 -20.55 -10.46
CA GLU A 96 -0.63 -21.01 -9.09
C GLU A 96 0.05 -19.92 -8.27
N GLU A 97 1.02 -19.22 -8.85
CA GLU A 97 1.72 -18.13 -8.17
C GLU A 97 0.77 -16.95 -7.86
N SER A 98 -0.10 -16.58 -8.80
CA SER A 98 -1.11 -15.54 -8.54
C SER A 98 -2.11 -15.94 -7.45
N LEU A 99 -2.57 -17.19 -7.44
CA LEU A 99 -3.51 -17.70 -6.43
C LEU A 99 -2.84 -17.80 -5.05
N LEU A 100 -1.60 -18.29 -4.98
CA LEU A 100 -0.83 -18.36 -3.75
C LEU A 100 -0.65 -16.98 -3.13
N LEU A 101 -0.31 -15.96 -3.94
CA LEU A 101 -0.23 -14.58 -3.45
C LEU A 101 -1.57 -14.12 -2.87
N ASP A 102 -2.70 -14.40 -3.51
CA ASP A 102 -4.00 -13.96 -3.00
C ASP A 102 -4.39 -14.68 -1.69
N VAL A 103 -4.13 -15.98 -1.57
CA VAL A 103 -4.35 -16.77 -0.34
C VAL A 103 -3.46 -16.27 0.79
N GLU A 104 -2.17 -16.08 0.53
CA GLU A 104 -1.20 -15.62 1.51
C GLU A 104 -1.51 -14.18 1.95
N SER A 105 -2.03 -13.34 1.04
CA SER A 105 -2.54 -12.01 1.41
C SER A 105 -3.69 -12.04 2.38
N ASN A 106 -4.66 -12.94 2.17
CA ASN A 106 -5.81 -13.05 3.05
C ASN A 106 -5.41 -13.60 4.43
N LYS A 107 -4.46 -14.53 4.49
CA LYS A 107 -3.90 -15.06 5.74
C LYS A 107 -3.24 -13.95 6.56
N TYR A 108 -2.28 -13.22 5.98
CA TYR A 108 -1.54 -12.18 6.70
C TYR A 108 -2.39 -10.95 7.00
N PHE A 109 -3.45 -10.69 6.23
CA PHE A 109 -4.44 -9.66 6.56
C PHE A 109 -5.21 -10.00 7.84
N GLN A 110 -5.68 -11.25 7.96
CA GLN A 110 -6.35 -11.73 9.17
C GLN A 110 -5.40 -11.77 10.37
N GLU A 111 -4.14 -12.15 10.16
CA GLU A 111 -3.12 -12.15 11.21
C GLU A 111 -2.83 -10.72 11.73
N ASP A 112 -2.72 -9.73 10.84
CA ASP A 112 -2.63 -8.32 11.22
C ASP A 112 -3.87 -7.86 12.03
N GLN A 113 -5.08 -8.30 11.66
CA GLN A 113 -6.30 -8.00 12.43
C GLN A 113 -6.27 -8.63 13.82
N LYS A 114 -5.86 -9.90 13.91
CA LYS A 114 -5.75 -10.64 15.17
C LYS A 114 -4.73 -10.00 16.12
N VAL A 115 -3.55 -9.63 15.62
CA VAL A 115 -2.51 -8.97 16.43
C VAL A 115 -2.99 -7.62 16.97
N CYS A 116 -3.72 -6.84 16.17
CA CYS A 116 -4.34 -5.61 16.64
C CYS A 116 -5.34 -5.88 17.78
N LEU A 117 -6.19 -6.90 17.65
CA LEU A 117 -7.14 -7.30 18.69
C LEU A 117 -6.45 -7.79 19.97
N GLU A 118 -5.46 -8.67 19.87
CA GLU A 118 -4.71 -9.18 21.02
C GLU A 118 -3.96 -8.08 21.79
N ARG A 119 -3.45 -7.05 21.10
CA ARG A 119 -2.83 -5.87 21.76
C ARG A 119 -3.87 -5.03 22.51
N MET A 120 -5.05 -4.86 21.94
CA MET A 120 -6.16 -4.16 22.60
C MET A 120 -6.64 -4.91 23.86
N GLU A 121 -6.72 -6.25 23.82
CA GLU A 121 -7.08 -7.09 24.97
C GLU A 121 -6.07 -7.00 26.12
N LYS A 122 -4.79 -6.79 25.81
CA LYS A 122 -3.70 -6.65 26.80
C LYS A 122 -3.57 -5.25 27.40
N GLY A 123 -4.46 -4.32 27.05
CA GLY A 123 -4.47 -2.96 27.58
C GLY A 123 -3.30 -2.09 27.12
N ASP A 124 -2.55 -2.51 26.09
CA ASP A 124 -1.49 -1.72 25.48
C ASP A 124 -2.10 -0.78 24.42
N TYR A 125 -2.67 0.32 24.91
CA TYR A 125 -3.23 1.39 24.09
C TYR A 125 -2.16 2.40 23.62
N SER A 126 -0.87 2.08 23.72
CA SER A 126 0.19 2.96 23.23
C SER A 126 0.17 3.00 21.70
N LEU A 127 -0.66 3.90 21.16
CA LEU A 127 -0.82 4.13 19.73
C LEU A 127 0.39 4.91 19.18
N ASP A 128 1.49 4.19 18.94
CA ASP A 128 2.38 4.54 17.81
C ASP A 128 1.73 4.19 16.45
N VAL A 129 0.42 3.90 16.45
CA VAL A 129 -0.42 3.92 15.27
C VAL A 129 -0.90 5.35 15.07
N LYS A 130 -0.18 6.12 14.26
CA LYS A 130 -0.71 7.39 13.73
C LYS A 130 -2.10 7.12 13.15
N PRO A 131 -3.14 7.89 13.53
CA PRO A 131 -4.49 7.66 13.06
C PRO A 131 -4.51 7.67 11.54
N PHE A 132 -5.33 6.78 10.97
CA PHE A 132 -5.61 6.63 9.54
C PHE A 132 -6.22 7.93 8.99
N LYS A 133 -5.43 9.01 8.87
CA LYS A 133 -5.86 10.24 8.24
C LYS A 133 -5.77 10.09 6.73
N ASN A 134 -6.93 9.72 6.17
CA ASN A 134 -7.48 10.16 4.91
C ASN A 134 -6.69 9.79 3.63
N TRP A 135 -7.09 8.68 3.03
CA TRP A 135 -6.65 8.17 1.72
C TRP A 135 -7.21 8.97 0.53
N ASN A 136 -7.86 10.13 0.73
CA ASN A 136 -8.38 10.98 -0.34
C ASN A 136 -7.35 12.00 -0.86
N ASN A 137 -6.05 11.68 -0.87
CA ASN A 137 -5.03 12.59 -1.37
C ASN A 137 -3.78 11.87 -1.92
N ILE A 138 -3.99 10.77 -2.64
CA ILE A 138 -2.99 10.20 -3.57
C ILE A 138 -3.35 10.65 -4.98
#